data_AF-A0A9E1F436-F1
#
_entry.id   AF-A0A9E1F436-F1
#
_cell.length_a   1.000
_cell.length_b   1.000
_cell.length_c   1.000
_cell.angle_alpha   90.00
_cell.angle_beta   90.00
_cell.angle_gamma   90.00
#
_symmetry.space_group_name_H-M   'P 1'
#
loop_
_entity.id
_entity.type
_entity.pdbx_description
1 polymer ?
#
loop_
_entity_poly.entity_id
_entity_poly.type
_entity_poly.pdbx_seq_one_letter_code
_entity_poly.pdbx_strand_id
1 'polypeptide(L)'
;MHIKRKDDLYLKKKLIIKPKMVAVYLITILLSVVYIIVGHKLAIEGLTAFDGAQDTPISYKAKVVQIMSKERQVPLEGVDGDDGGVNIIFTAKILSGEKKGETVTALQQTDPLYPIQMKEAEAGDKVLIYENTDSELNYDWLLGEYVRTDALIVLGILFCIGLLIFGRLKGVNTVISLVFTCLSIFIVFIPAVLSGQNIYMWSIATCIFIIVMTLLIINGADKKSLAAGIGCFSGVAMVGLLTLIMDQIIKLTGMVDDDSLHLYLLNEDRPIDLKAIIFSAIIIGAIGAIMDVSVSIASSLKELQDQVEHVSFGMLLKSGITIGKDMMGTMANTLILAYIGSSLSVTLLLVAYSNSLLTLFNREMIVVEILNALVGSFGILLTIPLTSFICALFYSNHKISRKRPATVPFRPSEEPAAITADVEKQQLEELPEGIPPKPERPDDFMSIDSFRDEENDFNGI
;
A
#
# COMPACT_ATOMS: atom_id res chain seq x y z
N MET A 1 32.28 -2.07 -44.32
CA MET A 1 32.94 -2.30 -43.01
C MET A 1 32.82 -1.13 -42.02
N HIS A 2 32.12 -0.03 -42.34
CA HIS A 2 32.11 1.20 -41.52
C HIS A 2 30.94 1.36 -40.52
N ILE A 3 29.98 0.44 -40.49
CA ILE A 3 28.79 0.54 -39.62
C ILE A 3 29.04 -0.08 -38.24
N LYS A 4 29.82 -1.16 -38.14
CA LYS A 4 30.09 -1.85 -36.86
C LYS A 4 30.84 -1.03 -35.80
N ARG A 5 31.59 0.02 -36.18
CA ARG A 5 32.46 0.77 -35.25
C ARG A 5 31.73 1.89 -34.50
N LYS A 6 30.57 2.35 -34.98
CA LYS A 6 29.76 3.34 -34.27
C LYS A 6 28.89 2.68 -33.19
N ASP A 7 28.37 1.49 -33.46
CA ASP A 7 27.52 0.77 -32.50
C ASP A 7 28.30 0.35 -31.24
N ASP A 8 29.56 -0.07 -31.39
CA ASP A 8 30.44 -0.36 -30.25
C ASP A 8 30.73 0.88 -29.38
N LEU A 9 30.78 2.09 -29.98
CA LEU A 9 31.01 3.33 -29.25
C LEU A 9 29.72 3.83 -28.54
N TYR A 10 28.55 3.52 -29.09
CA TYR A 10 27.25 3.79 -28.46
C TYR A 10 26.94 2.79 -27.34
N LEU A 11 27.35 1.52 -27.45
CA LEU A 11 27.24 0.53 -26.38
C LEU A 11 28.23 0.79 -25.23
N LYS A 12 29.48 1.20 -25.51
CA LYS A 12 30.47 1.48 -24.45
C LYS A 12 30.12 2.71 -23.61
N LYS A 13 29.36 3.66 -24.15
CA LYS A 13 28.99 4.90 -23.43
C LYS A 13 27.78 4.72 -22.49
N LYS A 14 27.07 3.59 -22.59
CA LYS A 14 25.88 3.28 -21.78
C LYS A 14 26.15 2.43 -20.53
N LEU A 15 27.40 2.01 -20.33
CA LEU A 15 27.82 1.13 -19.22
C LEU A 15 28.87 1.74 -18.27
N ILE A 16 29.17 3.03 -18.42
CA ILE A 16 29.96 3.77 -17.43
C ILE A 16 28.96 4.49 -16.53
N ILE A 17 28.52 3.83 -15.46
CA ILE A 17 27.79 4.52 -14.40
C ILE A 17 28.71 5.65 -13.94
N LYS A 18 28.26 6.90 -14.03
CA LYS A 18 29.06 8.05 -13.62
C LYS A 18 29.49 7.82 -12.16
N PRO A 19 30.78 7.94 -11.80
CA PRO A 19 31.27 7.59 -10.46
C PRO A 19 30.52 8.36 -9.36
N LYS A 20 30.04 9.57 -9.66
CA LYS A 20 29.19 10.37 -8.76
C LYS A 20 27.85 9.70 -8.41
N MET A 21 27.20 9.00 -9.35
CA MET A 21 25.93 8.33 -9.07
C MET A 21 26.11 7.05 -8.25
N VAL A 22 27.19 6.29 -8.51
CA VAL A 22 27.56 5.14 -7.66
C VAL A 22 27.87 5.60 -6.24
N ALA A 23 28.61 6.70 -6.09
CA ALA A 23 28.94 7.25 -4.78
C ALA A 23 27.68 7.67 -4.00
N VAL A 24 26.75 8.40 -4.63
CA VAL A 24 25.47 8.77 -4.00
C VAL A 24 24.71 7.52 -3.56
N TYR A 25 24.58 6.52 -4.44
CA TYR A 25 23.88 5.27 -4.12
C TYR A 25 24.48 4.54 -2.92
N LEU A 26 25.81 4.38 -2.87
CA LEU A 26 26.50 3.73 -1.75
C LEU A 26 26.38 4.55 -0.46
N ILE A 27 26.46 5.88 -0.54
CA ILE A 27 26.27 6.77 0.60
C ILE A 27 24.83 6.65 1.12
N THR A 28 23.84 6.58 0.25
CA THR A 28 22.43 6.40 0.66
C THR A 28 22.26 5.08 1.40
N ILE A 29 22.80 3.96 0.88
CA ILE A 29 22.74 2.67 1.57
C ILE A 29 23.43 2.76 2.94
N LEU A 30 24.61 3.36 3.02
CA LEU A 30 25.33 3.52 4.28
C LEU A 30 24.52 4.35 5.28
N LEU A 31 23.95 5.48 4.85
CA LEU A 31 23.11 6.33 5.69
C LEU A 31 21.83 5.62 6.13
N SER A 32 21.24 4.78 5.28
CA SER A 32 20.09 3.96 5.63
C SER A 32 20.44 2.95 6.72
N VAL A 33 21.58 2.25 6.59
CA VAL A 33 22.06 1.32 7.62
C VAL A 33 22.35 2.04 8.94
N VAL A 34 23.00 3.21 8.89
CA VAL A 34 23.27 4.03 10.08
C VAL A 34 21.96 4.51 10.72
N TYR A 35 20.99 4.98 9.93
CA TYR A 35 19.67 5.36 10.43
C TYR A 35 18.97 4.20 11.13
N ILE A 36 19.03 2.99 10.57
CA ILE A 36 18.41 1.81 11.20
C ILE A 36 19.10 1.48 12.52
N ILE A 37 20.43 1.44 12.55
CA ILE A 37 21.19 1.08 13.77
C ILE A 37 21.02 2.14 14.87
N VAL A 38 21.19 3.40 14.53
CA VAL A 38 21.07 4.52 15.49
C VAL A 38 19.61 4.70 15.89
N GLY A 39 18.69 4.67 14.93
CA GLY A 39 17.26 4.74 15.16
C GLY A 39 16.77 3.63 16.09
N HIS A 40 17.15 2.38 15.84
CA HIS A 40 16.86 1.25 16.72
C HIS A 40 17.41 1.46 18.14
N LYS A 41 18.67 1.91 18.25
CA LYS A 41 19.29 2.13 19.56
C LYS A 41 18.56 3.22 20.37
N LEU A 42 18.17 4.31 19.71
CA LEU A 42 17.39 5.39 20.31
C LEU A 42 15.94 4.95 20.60
N ALA A 43 15.36 4.12 19.73
CA ALA A 43 14.00 3.64 19.85
C ALA A 43 13.84 2.66 21.03
N ILE A 44 14.86 1.86 21.33
CA ILE A 44 14.87 0.93 22.47
C ILE A 44 15.23 1.62 23.79
N GLU A 45 15.67 2.88 23.76
CA GLU A 45 16.01 3.63 24.97
C GLU A 45 14.75 3.84 25.84
N GLY A 46 14.61 3.01 26.89
CA GLY A 46 13.45 2.98 27.78
C GLY A 46 12.39 1.91 27.46
N LEU A 47 12.66 1.00 26.53
CA LEU A 47 11.73 -0.07 26.15
C LEU A 47 11.72 -1.20 27.20
N THR A 48 10.73 -1.18 28.09
CA THR A 48 10.46 -2.25 29.07
C THR A 48 9.46 -3.29 28.56
N ALA A 49 8.81 -3.04 27.41
CA ALA A 49 7.78 -3.92 26.83
C ALA A 49 8.28 -5.33 26.50
N PHE A 50 9.60 -5.50 26.27
CA PHE A 50 10.23 -6.81 26.07
C PHE A 50 10.95 -7.35 27.31
N ASP A 51 11.10 -6.56 28.39
CA ASP A 51 11.66 -7.03 29.67
C ASP A 51 10.63 -7.88 30.45
N GLY A 52 9.34 -7.64 30.21
CA GLY A 52 8.24 -8.51 30.68
C GLY A 52 8.10 -9.84 29.91
N ALA A 53 8.99 -10.13 28.95
CA ALA A 53 8.96 -11.37 28.19
C ALA A 53 9.25 -12.63 29.03
N GLN A 54 9.56 -12.49 30.33
CA GLN A 54 9.74 -13.63 31.24
C GLN A 54 8.49 -14.53 31.35
N ASP A 55 7.29 -13.98 31.17
CA ASP A 55 6.03 -14.74 31.25
C ASP A 55 5.43 -15.09 29.87
N THR A 56 6.09 -14.72 28.76
CA THR A 56 5.64 -15.17 27.43
C THR A 56 6.28 -16.51 27.09
N PRO A 57 5.49 -17.58 26.92
CA PRO A 57 6.05 -18.90 26.67
C PRO A 57 6.86 -18.90 25.37
N ILE A 58 8.13 -19.29 25.46
CA ILE A 58 9.01 -19.39 24.30
C ILE A 58 8.41 -20.42 23.33
N SER A 59 8.04 -19.96 22.14
CA SER A 59 7.48 -20.81 21.11
C SER A 59 8.58 -21.44 20.25
N TYR A 60 8.45 -22.74 19.98
CA TYR A 60 9.37 -23.53 19.19
C TYR A 60 8.68 -24.03 17.92
N LYS A 61 9.36 -23.88 16.79
CA LYS A 61 8.93 -24.50 15.52
C LYS A 61 9.14 -26.00 15.62
N ALA A 62 8.08 -26.77 15.42
CA ALA A 62 8.11 -28.23 15.44
C ALA A 62 7.41 -28.82 14.20
N LYS A 63 7.72 -30.07 13.88
CA LYS A 63 7.02 -30.86 12.87
C LYS A 63 6.29 -32.01 13.52
N VAL A 64 4.98 -32.10 13.30
CA VAL A 64 4.15 -33.21 13.76
C VAL A 64 4.64 -34.49 13.09
N VAL A 65 5.04 -35.47 13.91
CA VAL A 65 5.53 -36.78 13.46
C VAL A 65 4.36 -37.74 13.34
N GLN A 66 3.55 -37.83 14.39
CA GLN A 66 2.43 -38.76 14.45
C GLN A 66 1.37 -38.27 15.44
N ILE A 67 0.09 -38.48 15.10
CA ILE A 67 -1.04 -38.31 16.01
C ILE A 67 -1.16 -39.57 16.88
N MET A 68 -1.13 -39.39 18.20
CA MET A 68 -1.16 -40.46 19.20
C MET A 68 -2.60 -40.84 19.53
N SER A 69 -3.43 -39.86 19.86
CA SER A 69 -4.84 -40.06 20.16
C SER A 69 -5.64 -38.80 19.84
N LYS A 70 -6.94 -39.02 19.63
CA LYS A 70 -7.96 -37.98 19.48
C LYS A 70 -9.07 -38.32 20.47
N GLU A 71 -9.21 -37.51 21.50
CA GLU A 71 -10.12 -37.75 22.62
C GLU A 71 -11.17 -36.65 22.66
N ARG A 72 -12.45 -37.01 22.71
CA ARG A 72 -13.53 -36.04 22.90
C ARG A 72 -13.56 -35.63 24.37
N GLN A 73 -13.56 -34.34 24.63
CA GLN A 73 -13.74 -33.78 25.96
C GLN A 73 -15.15 -34.13 26.47
N VAL A 74 -15.27 -34.28 27.78
CA VAL A 74 -16.57 -34.45 28.43
C VAL A 74 -17.36 -33.15 28.21
N PRO A 75 -18.62 -33.22 27.73
CA PRO A 75 -19.47 -32.05 27.57
C PRO A 75 -19.57 -31.28 28.89
N LEU A 76 -19.44 -29.95 28.83
CA LEU A 76 -19.68 -29.10 29.99
C LEU A 76 -21.16 -29.21 30.40
N GLU A 77 -21.43 -29.50 31.68
CA GLU A 77 -22.80 -29.56 32.19
C GLU A 77 -23.51 -28.22 31.95
N GLY A 78 -24.62 -28.25 31.21
CA GLY A 78 -25.46 -27.07 30.93
C GLY A 78 -25.23 -26.39 29.58
N VAL A 79 -24.37 -26.93 28.70
CA VAL A 79 -24.22 -26.45 27.32
C VAL A 79 -25.03 -27.35 26.38
N ASP A 80 -26.11 -26.83 25.78
CA ASP A 80 -26.87 -27.55 24.74
C ASP A 80 -26.05 -27.59 23.43
N GLY A 81 -25.41 -28.72 23.17
CA GLY A 81 -24.65 -29.01 21.96
C GLY A 81 -23.83 -30.31 22.11
N ASP A 82 -23.90 -31.21 21.13
CA ASP A 82 -23.23 -32.54 21.19
C ASP A 82 -21.69 -32.47 21.01
N ASP A 83 -21.13 -31.37 20.54
CA ASP A 83 -19.68 -31.27 20.30
C ASP A 83 -18.93 -30.78 21.55
N GLY A 84 -18.65 -31.71 22.47
CA GLY A 84 -17.52 -31.53 23.38
C GLY A 84 -16.25 -31.27 22.58
N GLY A 85 -15.36 -30.40 23.09
CA GLY A 85 -14.09 -30.09 22.44
C GLY A 85 -13.26 -31.35 22.21
N VAL A 86 -12.18 -31.25 21.46
CA VAL A 86 -11.33 -32.39 21.10
C VAL A 86 -9.91 -32.13 21.57
N ASN A 87 -9.35 -33.11 22.27
CA ASN A 87 -7.95 -33.17 22.64
C ASN A 87 -7.22 -34.04 21.60
N ILE A 88 -6.31 -33.44 20.86
CA ILE A 88 -5.47 -34.12 19.88
C ILE A 88 -4.06 -34.18 20.46
N ILE A 89 -3.64 -35.39 20.82
CA ILE A 89 -2.32 -35.63 21.39
C ILE A 89 -1.42 -36.10 20.26
N PHE A 90 -0.28 -35.45 20.09
CA PHE A 90 0.63 -35.76 18.99
C PHE A 90 2.09 -35.68 19.43
N THR A 91 2.94 -36.42 18.74
CA THR A 91 4.39 -36.30 18.88
C THR A 91 4.90 -35.32 17.82
N ALA A 92 5.77 -34.40 18.22
CA ALA A 92 6.37 -33.43 17.34
C ALA A 92 7.87 -33.34 17.54
N LYS A 93 8.61 -33.20 16.44
CA LYS A 93 10.06 -32.99 16.45
C LYS A 93 10.37 -31.50 16.39
N ILE A 94 11.08 -30.98 17.37
CA ILE A 94 11.49 -29.58 17.45
C ILE A 94 12.55 -29.27 16.37
N LEU A 95 12.34 -28.19 15.63
CA LEU A 95 13.15 -27.75 14.49
C LEU A 95 13.98 -26.48 14.76
N SER A 96 13.65 -25.71 15.81
CA SER A 96 14.29 -24.44 16.17
C SER A 96 14.58 -24.35 17.67
N GLY A 97 15.35 -23.34 18.09
CA GLY A 97 15.63 -23.08 19.51
C GLY A 97 16.67 -24.02 20.12
N GLU A 98 16.81 -23.96 21.45
CA GLU A 98 17.79 -24.74 22.21
C GLU A 98 17.49 -26.25 22.19
N LYS A 99 16.21 -26.61 22.23
CA LYS A 99 15.71 -28.00 22.21
C LYS A 99 15.63 -28.62 20.80
N LYS A 100 16.38 -28.08 19.83
CA LYS A 100 16.32 -28.51 18.44
C LYS A 100 16.74 -29.97 18.29
N GLY A 101 15.86 -30.76 17.67
CA GLY A 101 16.07 -32.18 17.38
C GLY A 101 15.37 -33.12 18.36
N GLU A 102 14.91 -32.61 19.50
CA GLU A 102 14.12 -33.37 20.48
C GLU A 102 12.73 -33.69 19.94
N THR A 103 12.20 -34.84 20.33
CA THR A 103 10.81 -35.23 20.06
C THR A 103 10.03 -35.10 21.35
N VAL A 104 8.96 -34.32 21.32
CA VAL A 104 8.11 -34.03 22.48
C VAL A 104 6.68 -34.42 22.19
N THR A 105 5.92 -34.72 23.24
CA THR A 105 4.47 -34.94 23.15
C THR A 105 3.78 -33.62 23.44
N ALA A 106 2.95 -33.16 22.50
CA ALA A 106 2.19 -31.93 22.60
C ALA A 106 0.69 -32.19 22.46
N LEU A 107 -0.09 -31.31 23.05
CA LEU A 107 -1.55 -31.33 23.03
C LEU A 107 -2.07 -30.15 22.21
N GLN A 108 -3.01 -30.42 21.30
CA GLN A 108 -3.91 -29.42 20.75
C GLN A 108 -5.27 -29.61 21.43
N GLN A 109 -5.76 -28.55 22.05
CA GLN A 109 -7.09 -28.51 22.64
C GLN A 109 -8.00 -27.69 21.73
N THR A 110 -9.13 -28.25 21.32
CA THR A 110 -10.18 -27.46 20.69
C THR A 110 -11.19 -27.01 21.75
N ASP A 111 -11.62 -25.76 21.65
CA ASP A 111 -12.56 -25.16 22.58
C ASP A 111 -13.99 -25.28 22.00
N PRO A 112 -14.89 -26.00 22.69
CA PRO A 112 -16.27 -26.17 22.23
C PRO A 112 -17.10 -24.88 22.25
N LEU A 113 -16.66 -23.84 22.98
CA LEU A 113 -17.34 -22.54 23.03
C LEU A 113 -17.08 -21.70 21.77
N TYR A 114 -16.04 -22.02 21.00
CA TYR A 114 -15.72 -21.31 19.77
C TYR A 114 -16.25 -22.05 18.54
N PRO A 115 -17.15 -21.43 17.74
CA PRO A 115 -17.75 -22.07 16.57
C PRO A 115 -16.76 -22.31 15.43
N ILE A 116 -15.61 -21.61 15.44
CA ILE A 116 -14.54 -21.76 14.46
C ILE A 116 -13.30 -22.23 15.20
N GLN A 117 -12.93 -23.48 14.98
CA GLN A 117 -11.77 -24.09 15.63
C GLN A 117 -10.55 -24.02 14.71
N MET A 118 -9.36 -24.01 15.32
CA MET A 118 -8.13 -24.24 14.57
C MET A 118 -8.21 -25.58 13.85
N LYS A 119 -7.60 -25.65 12.65
CA LYS A 119 -7.47 -26.91 11.93
C LYS A 119 -6.85 -27.95 12.86
N GLU A 120 -7.37 -29.17 12.84
CA GLU A 120 -6.80 -30.30 13.57
C GLU A 120 -5.40 -30.64 13.04
N ALA A 121 -4.47 -30.88 13.97
CA ALA A 121 -3.11 -31.26 13.65
C ALA A 121 -3.07 -32.62 12.93
N GLU A 122 -2.34 -32.67 11.81
CA GLU A 122 -2.10 -33.87 11.05
C GLU A 122 -0.60 -34.21 10.99
N ALA A 123 -0.28 -35.48 10.77
CA ALA A 123 1.10 -35.91 10.59
C ALA A 123 1.74 -35.19 9.39
N GLY A 124 2.89 -34.55 9.62
CA GLY A 124 3.60 -33.76 8.63
C GLY A 124 3.44 -32.25 8.76
N ASP A 125 2.46 -31.78 9.54
CA ASP A 125 2.22 -30.36 9.77
C ASP A 125 3.41 -29.69 10.48
N LYS A 126 3.63 -28.42 10.15
CA LYS A 126 4.58 -27.56 10.87
C LYS A 126 3.81 -26.63 11.79
N VAL A 127 4.09 -26.74 13.08
CA VAL A 127 3.37 -26.03 14.15
C VAL A 127 4.36 -25.30 15.05
N LEU A 128 3.87 -24.27 15.74
CA LEU A 128 4.52 -23.62 16.86
C LEU A 128 3.96 -24.27 18.12
N ILE A 129 4.85 -24.87 18.92
CA ILE A 129 4.52 -25.42 20.22
C ILE A 129 5.21 -24.60 21.30
N TYR A 130 4.60 -24.50 22.46
CA TYR A 130 5.19 -23.82 23.60
C TYR A 130 5.06 -24.68 24.86
N GLU A 131 5.95 -24.42 25.81
CA GLU A 131 5.92 -25.10 27.09
C GLU A 131 4.71 -24.64 27.89
N ASN A 132 3.94 -25.61 28.36
CA ASN A 132 2.81 -25.34 29.20
C ASN A 132 3.29 -24.97 30.61
N THR A 133 2.89 -23.79 31.08
CA THR A 133 3.15 -23.33 32.46
C THR A 133 1.99 -23.67 33.41
N ASP A 134 0.86 -24.13 32.88
CA ASP A 134 -0.30 -24.53 33.67
C ASP A 134 -0.16 -25.97 34.17
N SER A 135 -0.15 -26.14 35.49
CA SER A 135 0.02 -27.43 36.16
C SER A 135 -1.23 -28.32 36.09
N GLU A 136 -2.38 -27.79 35.68
CA GLU A 136 -3.64 -28.55 35.59
C GLU A 136 -3.68 -29.46 34.34
N LEU A 137 -2.97 -29.08 33.28
CA LEU A 137 -2.83 -29.88 32.07
C LEU A 137 -1.59 -30.79 32.22
N ASN A 138 -1.80 -32.10 32.22
CA ASN A 138 -0.76 -33.15 32.32
C ASN A 138 0.14 -33.26 31.06
N TYR A 139 0.28 -32.19 30.29
CA TYR A 139 1.08 -32.12 29.07
C TYR A 139 2.06 -30.95 29.16
N ASP A 140 3.34 -31.26 28.96
CA ASP A 140 4.43 -30.27 29.02
C ASP A 140 4.41 -29.30 27.83
N TRP A 141 3.71 -29.64 26.74
CA TRP A 141 3.70 -28.87 25.50
C TRP A 141 2.30 -28.69 24.93
N LEU A 142 2.01 -27.47 24.47
CA LEU A 142 0.75 -27.12 23.82
C LEU A 142 0.98 -26.62 22.39
N LEU A 143 0.05 -26.92 21.50
CA LEU A 143 -0.02 -26.32 20.18
C LEU A 143 -0.46 -24.86 20.32
N GLY A 144 0.39 -23.94 19.86
CA GLY A 144 0.03 -22.53 19.75
C GLY A 144 -0.58 -22.22 18.40
N GLU A 145 0.20 -22.37 17.33
CA GLU A 145 -0.18 -21.90 16.00
C GLU A 145 0.41 -22.74 14.87
N TYR A 146 -0.14 -22.60 13.66
CA TYR A 146 0.48 -23.19 12.47
C TYR A 146 1.59 -22.30 11.91
N VAL A 147 2.68 -22.93 11.44
CA VAL A 147 3.81 -22.22 10.84
C VAL A 147 3.45 -21.79 9.42
N ARG A 148 2.98 -20.55 9.28
CA ARG A 148 2.63 -19.94 7.98
C ARG A 148 3.78 -19.13 7.36
N THR A 149 4.81 -18.81 8.16
CA THR A 149 5.96 -17.99 7.76
C THR A 149 6.72 -18.56 6.56
N ASP A 150 6.87 -19.88 6.46
CA ASP A 150 7.57 -20.53 5.34
C ASP A 150 6.87 -20.24 4.00
N ALA A 151 5.54 -20.33 3.96
CA ALA A 151 4.76 -20.06 2.75
C ALA A 151 4.80 -18.57 2.38
N LEU A 152 4.72 -17.68 3.38
CA LEU A 152 4.82 -16.23 3.16
C LEU A 152 6.20 -15.82 2.64
N ILE A 153 7.28 -16.46 3.11
CA ILE A 153 8.64 -16.22 2.59
C ILE A 153 8.72 -16.64 1.12
N VAL A 154 8.16 -17.80 0.75
CA VAL A 154 8.12 -18.24 -0.66
C VAL A 154 7.36 -17.25 -1.54
N LEU A 155 6.20 -16.77 -1.07
CA LEU A 155 5.42 -15.76 -1.79
C LEU A 155 6.20 -14.44 -1.93
N GLY A 156 6.90 -14.01 -0.87
CA GLY A 156 7.75 -12.82 -0.89
C GLY A 156 8.92 -12.95 -1.87
N ILE A 157 9.56 -14.13 -1.94
CA ILE A 157 10.62 -14.40 -2.92
C ILE A 157 10.05 -14.36 -4.34
N LEU A 158 8.89 -14.98 -4.58
CA LEU A 158 8.24 -14.96 -5.88
C LEU A 158 7.90 -13.52 -6.33
N PHE A 159 7.39 -12.71 -5.41
CA PHE A 159 7.15 -11.29 -5.64
C PHE A 159 8.43 -10.53 -6.00
N CYS A 160 9.52 -10.75 -5.26
CA CYS A 160 10.83 -10.16 -5.57
C CYS A 160 11.34 -10.58 -6.94
N ILE A 161 11.21 -11.87 -7.31
CA ILE A 161 11.57 -12.37 -8.64
C ILE A 161 10.74 -11.66 -9.71
N GLY A 162 9.44 -11.47 -9.49
CA GLY A 162 8.58 -10.68 -10.38
C GLY A 162 9.12 -9.27 -10.60
N LEU A 163 9.46 -8.55 -9.53
CA LEU A 163 10.06 -7.22 -9.62
C LEU A 163 11.38 -7.22 -10.41
N LEU A 164 12.22 -8.24 -10.24
CA LEU A 164 13.48 -8.37 -10.97
C LEU A 164 13.26 -8.65 -12.47
N ILE A 165 12.27 -9.47 -12.81
CA ILE A 165 11.94 -9.78 -14.20
C ILE A 165 11.41 -8.54 -14.93
N PHE A 166 10.42 -7.85 -14.35
CA PHE A 166 9.79 -6.69 -15.00
C PHE A 166 10.63 -5.40 -14.86
N GLY A 167 11.28 -5.20 -13.71
CA GLY A 167 12.03 -3.98 -13.40
C GLY A 167 13.54 -4.05 -13.71
N ARG A 168 14.12 -5.23 -13.94
CA ARG A 168 15.57 -5.43 -14.16
C ARG A 168 16.41 -4.78 -13.05
N LEU A 169 17.38 -3.92 -13.40
CA LEU A 169 18.20 -3.18 -12.43
C LEU A 169 17.38 -2.20 -11.59
N LYS A 170 16.31 -1.60 -12.14
CA LYS A 170 15.40 -0.77 -11.34
C LYS A 170 14.61 -1.62 -10.35
N GLY A 171 14.24 -2.84 -10.74
CA GLY A 171 13.61 -3.84 -9.87
C GLY A 171 14.47 -4.16 -8.64
N VAL A 172 15.79 -4.33 -8.81
CA VAL A 172 16.73 -4.51 -7.69
C VAL A 172 16.66 -3.33 -6.72
N ASN A 173 16.69 -2.09 -7.25
CA ASN A 173 16.60 -0.89 -6.42
C ASN A 173 15.26 -0.78 -5.70
N THR A 174 14.16 -1.18 -6.34
CA THR A 174 12.84 -1.25 -5.69
C THR A 174 12.82 -2.24 -4.54
N VAL A 175 13.39 -3.45 -4.72
CA VAL A 175 13.47 -4.46 -3.63
C VAL A 175 14.31 -3.94 -2.46
N ILE A 176 15.48 -3.35 -2.72
CA ILE A 176 16.33 -2.77 -1.67
C ILE A 176 15.60 -1.66 -0.92
N SER A 177 14.93 -0.76 -1.65
CA SER A 177 14.14 0.31 -1.05
C SER A 177 13.01 -0.22 -0.19
N LEU A 178 12.27 -1.23 -0.67
CA LEU A 178 11.18 -1.85 0.07
C LEU A 178 11.67 -2.48 1.39
N VAL A 179 12.80 -3.18 1.36
CA VAL A 179 13.42 -3.74 2.57
C VAL A 179 13.74 -2.64 3.58
N PHE A 180 14.39 -1.55 3.17
CA PHE A 180 14.69 -0.45 4.09
C PHE A 180 13.42 0.23 4.62
N THR A 181 12.37 0.36 3.80
CA THR A 181 11.07 0.87 4.26
C THR A 181 10.48 -0.03 5.35
N CYS A 182 10.42 -1.35 5.12
CA CYS A 182 9.94 -2.31 6.12
C CYS A 182 10.78 -2.26 7.41
N LEU A 183 12.11 -2.27 7.29
CA LEU A 183 12.99 -2.19 8.47
C LEU A 183 12.80 -0.88 9.23
N SER A 184 12.56 0.24 8.54
CA SER A 184 12.30 1.53 9.22
C SER A 184 11.02 1.49 10.03
N ILE A 185 9.97 0.83 9.53
CA ILE A 185 8.72 0.67 10.27
C ILE A 185 8.92 -0.30 11.45
N PHE A 186 9.40 -1.52 11.18
CA PHE A 186 9.43 -2.59 12.18
C PHE A 186 10.57 -2.47 13.21
N ILE A 187 11.72 -1.90 12.84
CA ILE A 187 12.91 -1.85 13.69
C ILE A 187 13.11 -0.46 14.31
N VAL A 188 12.55 0.60 13.73
CA VAL A 188 12.72 1.97 14.24
C VAL A 188 11.41 2.54 14.77
N PHE A 189 10.37 2.64 13.93
CA PHE A 189 9.12 3.28 14.32
C PHE A 189 8.35 2.50 15.39
N ILE A 190 8.09 1.20 15.20
CA ILE A 190 7.35 0.39 16.17
C ILE A 190 8.04 0.38 17.55
N PRO A 191 9.34 0.08 17.67
CA PRO A 191 10.01 0.13 18.98
C PRO A 191 9.97 1.53 19.61
N ALA A 192 10.03 2.61 18.83
CA ALA A 192 9.95 3.98 19.35
C ALA A 192 8.56 4.30 19.92
N VAL A 193 7.49 3.78 19.30
CA VAL A 193 6.13 3.88 19.84
C VAL A 193 6.04 3.13 21.16
N LEU A 194 6.55 1.90 21.21
CA LEU A 194 6.49 1.04 22.40
C LEU A 194 7.36 1.54 23.57
N SER A 195 8.40 2.32 23.32
CA SER A 195 9.20 2.96 24.38
C SER A 195 8.59 4.28 24.89
N GLY A 196 7.39 4.64 24.43
CA GLY A 196 6.67 5.83 24.88
C GLY A 196 7.28 7.14 24.37
N GLN A 197 8.03 7.10 23.26
CA GLN A 197 8.56 8.30 22.62
C GLN A 197 7.44 9.08 21.90
N ASN A 198 7.72 10.34 21.54
CA ASN A 198 6.74 11.16 20.82
C ASN A 198 6.44 10.61 19.42
N ILE A 199 5.26 9.99 19.26
CA ILE A 199 4.81 9.32 18.05
C ILE A 199 4.65 10.28 16.86
N TYR A 200 4.20 11.52 17.09
CA TYR A 200 4.09 12.54 16.03
C TYR A 200 5.45 12.84 15.40
N MET A 201 6.49 13.01 16.22
CA MET A 201 7.83 13.30 15.73
C MET A 201 8.45 12.09 15.00
N TRP A 202 8.35 10.90 15.59
CA TRP A 202 8.93 9.68 15.02
C TRP A 202 8.23 9.24 13.73
N SER A 203 6.92 9.42 13.62
CA SER A 203 6.18 9.15 12.37
C SER A 203 6.62 10.09 11.23
N ILE A 204 6.70 11.40 11.48
CA ILE A 204 7.19 12.38 10.51
C ILE A 204 8.64 12.07 10.11
N ALA A 205 9.53 11.82 11.07
CA ALA A 205 10.93 11.50 10.82
C ALA A 205 11.09 10.24 9.96
N THR A 206 10.32 9.19 10.26
CA THR A 206 10.30 7.94 9.50
C THR A 206 9.79 8.18 8.08
N CYS A 207 8.75 8.99 7.90
CA CYS A 207 8.24 9.34 6.57
C CYS A 207 9.25 10.13 5.74
N ILE A 208 9.90 11.14 6.32
CA ILE A 208 10.97 11.91 5.65
C ILE A 208 12.09 10.97 5.23
N PHE A 209 12.52 10.06 6.12
CA PHE A 209 13.54 9.07 5.79
C PHE A 209 13.11 8.20 4.61
N ILE A 210 11.90 7.62 4.65
CA ILE A 210 11.38 6.75 3.58
C ILE A 210 11.34 7.52 2.24
N ILE A 211 10.87 8.77 2.23
CA ILE A 211 10.85 9.62 1.02
C ILE A 211 12.26 9.82 0.46
N VAL A 212 13.19 10.31 1.29
CA VAL A 212 14.54 10.64 0.83
C VAL A 212 15.27 9.39 0.37
N MET A 213 15.21 8.31 1.15
CA MET A 213 15.85 7.03 0.85
C MET A 213 15.32 6.45 -0.46
N THR A 214 13.99 6.37 -0.61
CA THR A 214 13.36 5.78 -1.80
C THR A 214 13.68 6.58 -3.06
N LEU A 215 13.59 7.91 -3.00
CA LEU A 215 13.92 8.78 -4.14
C LEU A 215 15.38 8.65 -4.55
N LEU A 216 16.31 8.63 -3.60
CA LEU A 216 17.74 8.53 -3.89
C LEU A 216 18.12 7.15 -4.45
N ILE A 217 17.51 6.06 -3.97
CA ILE A 217 17.79 4.70 -4.45
C ILE A 217 17.19 4.46 -5.84
N ILE A 218 15.95 4.91 -6.07
CA ILE A 218 15.21 4.60 -7.31
C ILE A 218 15.52 5.61 -8.42
N ASN A 219 15.43 6.91 -8.13
CA ASN A 219 15.58 7.98 -9.13
C ASN A 219 17.00 8.55 -9.18
N GLY A 220 17.75 8.48 -8.07
CA GLY A 220 19.09 9.07 -7.95
C GLY A 220 19.06 10.55 -7.52
N ALA A 221 20.22 11.12 -7.21
CA ALA A 221 20.30 12.54 -6.82
C ALA A 221 20.28 13.46 -8.03
N ASP A 222 19.09 13.96 -8.38
CA ASP A 222 18.88 14.96 -9.43
C ASP A 222 17.83 16.02 -9.05
N LYS A 223 17.69 17.06 -9.88
CA LYS A 223 16.70 18.13 -9.66
C LYS A 223 15.27 17.60 -9.61
N LYS A 224 15.00 16.49 -10.32
CA LYS A 224 13.71 15.81 -10.32
C LYS A 224 13.41 15.19 -8.97
N SER A 225 14.34 14.45 -8.42
CA SER A 225 14.18 13.81 -7.11
C SER A 225 14.08 14.84 -6.00
N LEU A 226 14.78 15.97 -6.11
CA LEU A 226 14.61 17.08 -5.17
C LEU A 226 13.22 17.73 -5.29
N ALA A 227 12.75 18.02 -6.51
CA ALA A 227 11.42 18.58 -6.72
C ALA A 227 10.31 17.63 -6.24
N ALA A 228 10.43 16.34 -6.56
CA ALA A 228 9.52 15.31 -6.10
C ALA A 228 9.54 15.19 -4.58
N GLY A 229 10.72 15.17 -3.96
CA GLY A 229 10.86 15.04 -2.49
C GLY A 229 10.25 16.20 -1.71
N ILE A 230 10.44 17.44 -2.18
CA ILE A 230 9.79 18.61 -1.56
C ILE A 230 8.27 18.54 -1.76
N GLY A 231 7.82 18.09 -2.94
CA GLY A 231 6.41 17.79 -3.22
C GLY A 231 5.83 16.79 -2.22
N CYS A 232 6.48 15.63 -2.04
CA CYS A 232 6.06 14.60 -1.08
C CYS A 232 6.01 15.14 0.34
N PHE A 233 7.06 15.86 0.77
CA PHE A 233 7.14 16.43 2.11
C PHE A 233 5.98 17.40 2.36
N SER A 234 5.68 18.25 1.38
CA SER A 234 4.54 19.17 1.47
C SER A 234 3.20 18.43 1.54
N GLY A 235 3.05 17.33 0.78
CA GLY A 235 1.87 16.46 0.84
C GLY A 235 1.68 15.82 2.22
N VAL A 236 2.73 15.18 2.74
CA VAL A 236 2.74 14.58 4.08
C VAL A 236 2.48 15.62 5.16
N ALA A 237 3.06 16.81 5.05
CA ALA A 237 2.80 17.91 5.99
C ALA A 237 1.33 18.36 5.95
N MET A 238 0.70 18.43 4.77
CA MET A 238 -0.72 18.75 4.64
C MET A 238 -1.61 17.65 5.21
N VAL A 239 -1.29 16.37 5.00
CA VAL A 239 -1.99 15.25 5.63
C VAL A 239 -1.91 15.35 7.14
N GLY A 240 -0.71 15.52 7.70
CA GLY A 240 -0.54 15.67 9.14
C GLY A 240 -1.30 16.86 9.71
N LEU A 241 -1.23 18.01 9.04
CA LEU A 241 -2.00 19.19 9.44
C LEU A 241 -3.51 18.94 9.41
N LEU A 242 -4.02 18.33 8.34
CA LEU A 242 -5.44 18.03 8.20
C LEU A 242 -5.90 17.03 9.25
N THR A 243 -5.10 16.02 9.57
CA THR A 243 -5.40 15.06 10.65
C THR A 243 -5.49 15.78 12.00
N LEU A 244 -4.54 16.67 12.34
CA LEU A 244 -4.57 17.41 13.61
C LEU A 244 -5.78 18.35 13.72
N ILE A 245 -6.19 18.96 12.60
CA ILE A 245 -7.39 19.80 12.55
C ILE A 245 -8.65 18.93 12.76
N MET A 246 -8.74 17.79 12.07
CA MET A 246 -9.90 16.91 12.14
C MET A 246 -10.04 16.21 13.49
N ASP A 247 -8.93 15.84 14.13
CA ASP A 247 -8.91 15.34 15.50
C ASP A 247 -9.67 16.27 16.46
N GLN A 248 -9.40 17.58 16.39
CA GLN A 248 -10.06 18.57 17.23
C GLN A 248 -11.54 18.77 16.89
N ILE A 249 -11.90 18.73 15.61
CA ILE A 249 -13.28 18.95 15.14
C ILE A 249 -14.17 17.76 15.50
N ILE A 250 -13.66 16.55 15.29
CA ILE A 250 -14.41 15.29 15.44
C ILE A 250 -14.35 14.78 16.89
N LYS A 251 -13.43 15.32 17.71
CA LYS A 251 -13.25 14.99 19.13
C LYS A 251 -12.88 13.52 19.34
N LEU A 252 -11.88 13.04 18.61
CA LEU A 252 -11.39 11.67 18.75
C LEU A 252 -10.86 11.43 20.17
N THR A 253 -11.10 10.24 20.69
CA THR A 253 -10.52 9.74 21.93
C THR A 253 -9.27 8.90 21.64
N GLY A 254 -9.23 8.26 20.48
CA GLY A 254 -8.20 7.28 20.10
C GLY A 254 -8.57 5.85 20.46
N MET A 255 -9.68 5.61 21.19
CA MET A 255 -10.14 4.26 21.54
C MET A 255 -10.97 3.67 20.41
N VAL A 256 -10.29 3.05 19.45
CA VAL A 256 -10.91 2.49 18.24
C VAL A 256 -11.49 1.09 18.51
N ASP A 257 -10.79 0.30 19.32
CA ASP A 257 -11.06 -1.12 19.59
C ASP A 257 -10.47 -1.56 20.94
N ASP A 258 -10.65 -2.84 21.28
CA ASP A 258 -10.11 -3.45 22.50
C ASP A 258 -8.57 -3.49 22.49
N ASP A 259 -7.96 -3.58 21.31
CA ASP A 259 -6.50 -3.51 21.16
C ASP A 259 -5.96 -2.14 21.58
N SER A 260 -6.69 -1.06 21.27
CA SER A 260 -6.35 0.30 21.74
C SER A 260 -6.32 0.38 23.27
N LEU A 261 -7.23 -0.33 23.95
CA LEU A 261 -7.23 -0.41 25.42
C LEU A 261 -6.00 -1.16 25.93
N HIS A 262 -5.66 -2.31 25.33
CA HIS A 262 -4.45 -3.06 25.69
C HIS A 262 -3.17 -2.23 25.47
N LEU A 263 -3.08 -1.47 24.39
CA LEU A 263 -1.96 -0.56 24.12
C LEU A 263 -1.87 0.56 25.15
N TYR A 264 -3.02 1.11 25.58
CA TYR A 264 -3.07 2.14 26.60
C TYR A 264 -2.60 1.63 27.97
N LEU A 265 -2.95 0.38 28.31
CA LEU A 265 -2.61 -0.26 29.58
C LEU A 265 -1.21 -0.89 29.61
N LEU A 266 -0.52 -0.96 28.47
CA LEU A 266 0.80 -1.60 28.35
C LEU A 266 1.87 -0.95 29.25
N ASN A 267 1.76 0.36 29.51
CA ASN A 267 2.69 1.07 30.37
C ASN A 267 1.95 2.13 31.22
N GLU A 268 1.71 1.81 32.49
CA GLU A 268 0.97 2.69 33.42
C GLU A 268 1.68 4.03 33.68
N ASP A 269 3.02 4.03 33.69
CA ASP A 269 3.81 5.24 33.99
C ASP A 269 3.84 6.24 32.83
N ARG A 270 3.73 5.73 31.60
CA ARG A 270 3.73 6.53 30.35
C ARG A 270 2.77 5.92 29.34
N PRO A 271 1.46 6.22 29.44
CA PRO A 271 0.48 5.67 28.52
C PRO A 271 0.75 6.15 27.10
N ILE A 272 0.53 5.25 26.14
CA ILE A 272 0.71 5.52 24.72
C ILE A 272 -0.41 6.47 24.24
N ASP A 273 -0.05 7.55 23.53
CA ASP A 273 -1.02 8.46 22.93
C ASP A 273 -1.72 7.79 21.73
N LEU A 274 -2.91 7.27 21.98
CA LEU A 274 -3.73 6.58 20.97
C LEU A 274 -4.10 7.47 19.78
N LYS A 275 -4.29 8.79 19.99
CA LYS A 275 -4.56 9.71 18.88
C LYS A 275 -3.35 9.85 17.98
N ALA A 276 -2.16 9.83 18.57
CA ALA A 276 -0.92 9.87 17.83
C ALA A 276 -0.68 8.59 17.01
N ILE A 277 -1.19 7.43 17.48
CA ILE A 277 -1.23 6.20 16.68
C ILE A 277 -2.07 6.43 15.41
N ILE A 278 -3.28 6.95 15.56
CA ILE A 278 -4.15 7.28 14.40
C ILE A 278 -3.44 8.25 13.45
N PHE A 279 -2.83 9.32 13.98
CA PHE A 279 -2.04 10.26 13.19
C PHE A 279 -0.94 9.57 12.38
N SER A 280 -0.18 8.68 13.01
CA SER A 280 0.91 7.96 12.35
C SER A 280 0.40 6.98 11.30
N ALA A 281 -0.71 6.27 11.55
CA ALA A 281 -1.32 5.35 10.62
C ALA A 281 -1.76 6.06 9.34
N ILE A 282 -2.39 7.24 9.46
CA ILE A 282 -2.85 8.03 8.33
C ILE A 282 -1.67 8.51 7.48
N ILE A 283 -0.62 9.06 8.11
CA ILE A 283 0.53 9.59 7.36
C ILE A 283 1.34 8.46 6.69
N ILE A 284 1.62 7.37 7.43
CA ILE A 284 2.38 6.23 6.91
C ILE A 284 1.58 5.53 5.81
N GLY A 285 0.26 5.40 5.94
CA GLY A 285 -0.59 4.85 4.90
C GLY A 285 -0.65 5.72 3.64
N ALA A 286 -0.71 7.05 3.78
CA ALA A 286 -0.79 7.97 2.65
C ALA A 286 0.54 8.19 1.91
N ILE A 287 1.70 7.96 2.55
CA ILE A 287 3.02 8.31 2.00
C ILE A 287 3.31 7.64 0.66
N GLY A 288 2.89 6.38 0.47
CA GLY A 288 3.14 5.62 -0.74
C GLY A 288 2.45 6.27 -1.95
N ALA A 289 1.15 6.53 -1.83
CA ALA A 289 0.39 7.20 -2.87
C ALA A 289 0.88 8.63 -3.13
N ILE A 290 1.20 9.40 -2.09
CA ILE A 290 1.77 10.75 -2.22
C ILE A 290 3.11 10.71 -2.98
N MET A 291 3.96 9.73 -2.67
CA MET A 291 5.25 9.58 -3.33
C MET A 291 5.11 9.25 -4.81
N ASP A 292 4.20 8.34 -5.16
CA ASP A 292 3.94 7.95 -6.54
C ASP A 292 3.42 9.12 -7.37
N VAL A 293 2.51 9.93 -6.81
CA VAL A 293 1.98 11.15 -7.45
C VAL A 293 3.12 12.14 -7.71
N SER A 294 3.90 12.45 -6.67
CA SER A 294 4.95 13.46 -6.76
C SER A 294 6.04 13.05 -7.75
N VAL A 295 6.46 11.77 -7.74
CA VAL A 295 7.44 11.26 -8.70
C VAL A 295 6.87 11.28 -10.12
N SER A 296 5.61 10.90 -10.32
CA SER A 296 4.97 10.90 -11.64
C SER A 296 4.90 12.30 -12.23
N ILE A 297 4.41 13.28 -11.47
CA ILE A 297 4.34 14.69 -11.91
C ILE A 297 5.74 15.25 -12.19
N ALA A 298 6.69 15.04 -11.27
CA ALA A 298 8.04 15.55 -11.43
C ALA A 298 8.76 14.93 -12.64
N SER A 299 8.48 13.66 -12.95
CA SER A 299 9.00 12.98 -14.14
C SER A 299 8.41 13.56 -15.42
N SER A 300 7.08 13.66 -15.50
CA SER A 300 6.40 14.13 -16.70
C SER A 300 6.73 15.60 -17.01
N LEU A 301 6.82 16.45 -15.98
CA LEU A 301 7.23 17.84 -16.16
C LEU A 301 8.71 17.98 -16.53
N LYS A 302 9.56 17.07 -16.06
CA LYS A 302 10.97 17.04 -16.46
C LYS A 302 11.11 16.66 -17.94
N GLU A 303 10.37 15.66 -18.38
CA GLU A 303 10.34 15.25 -19.78
C GLU A 303 9.79 16.36 -20.69
N LEU A 304 8.73 17.04 -20.26
CA LEU A 304 8.20 18.21 -20.97
C LEU A 304 9.25 19.33 -21.08
N GLN A 305 10.02 19.58 -20.02
CA GLN A 305 11.13 20.53 -20.03
C GLN A 305 12.23 20.14 -21.04
N ASP A 306 12.56 18.85 -21.13
CA ASP A 306 13.64 18.36 -21.99
C ASP A 306 13.28 18.38 -23.48
N GLN A 307 11.97 18.32 -23.80
CA GLN A 307 11.48 18.32 -25.19
C GLN A 307 11.15 19.73 -25.72
N VAL A 308 10.86 20.70 -24.85
CA VAL A 308 10.41 22.04 -25.25
C VAL A 308 11.50 23.07 -24.95
N GLU A 309 12.00 23.73 -26.01
CA GLU A 309 13.15 24.64 -25.95
C GLU A 309 12.94 25.85 -24.99
N HIS A 310 11.71 26.32 -24.87
CA HIS A 310 11.33 27.44 -24.01
C HIS A 310 10.06 27.14 -23.20
N VAL A 311 10.24 26.58 -22.00
CA VAL A 311 9.11 26.28 -21.12
C VAL A 311 8.92 27.38 -20.09
N SER A 312 7.73 27.99 -20.12
CA SER A 312 7.33 29.00 -19.13
C SER A 312 6.81 28.35 -17.84
N PHE A 313 6.97 29.05 -16.72
CA PHE A 313 6.41 28.65 -15.42
C PHE A 313 4.92 28.30 -15.50
N GLY A 314 4.10 29.17 -16.12
CA GLY A 314 2.66 28.97 -16.23
C GLY A 314 2.29 27.75 -17.08
N MET A 315 3.09 27.43 -18.10
CA MET A 315 2.92 26.21 -18.89
C MET A 315 3.20 24.97 -18.06
N LEU A 316 4.32 24.92 -17.32
CA LEU A 316 4.66 23.79 -16.45
C LEU A 316 3.62 23.59 -15.35
N LEU A 317 3.18 24.67 -14.70
CA LEU A 317 2.18 24.59 -13.64
C LEU A 317 0.84 24.06 -14.19
N LYS A 318 0.37 24.61 -15.31
CA LYS A 318 -0.88 24.18 -15.95
C LYS A 318 -0.80 22.72 -16.38
N SER A 319 0.28 22.33 -17.08
CA SER A 319 0.50 20.95 -17.50
C SER A 319 0.58 19.99 -16.31
N GLY A 320 1.26 20.35 -15.23
CA GLY A 320 1.38 19.53 -14.03
C GLY A 320 0.04 19.30 -13.35
N ILE A 321 -0.77 20.34 -13.23
CA ILE A 321 -2.14 20.25 -12.69
C ILE A 321 -3.03 19.40 -13.61
N THR A 322 -2.93 19.56 -14.94
CA THR A 322 -3.69 18.72 -15.89
C THR A 322 -3.32 17.25 -15.77
N ILE A 323 -2.03 16.92 -15.76
CA ILE A 323 -1.53 15.55 -15.58
C ILE A 323 -2.00 14.98 -14.24
N GLY A 324 -1.85 15.78 -13.17
CA GLY A 324 -2.28 15.39 -11.83
C GLY A 324 -3.79 15.13 -11.75
N LYS A 325 -4.61 15.94 -12.42
CA LYS A 325 -6.07 15.76 -12.47
C LYS A 325 -6.45 14.43 -13.13
N ASP A 326 -5.72 14.01 -14.17
CA ASP A 326 -6.00 12.76 -14.87
C ASP A 326 -5.69 11.53 -14.01
N MET A 327 -4.66 11.60 -13.16
CA MET A 327 -4.25 10.50 -12.27
C MET A 327 -4.97 10.51 -10.90
N MET A 328 -5.47 11.66 -10.47
CA MET A 328 -6.08 11.87 -9.15
C MET A 328 -7.21 10.89 -8.84
N GLY A 329 -8.10 10.66 -9.81
CA GLY A 329 -9.28 9.82 -9.60
C GLY A 329 -8.93 8.35 -9.35
N THR A 330 -7.97 7.80 -10.10
CA THR A 330 -7.57 6.39 -9.96
C THR A 330 -6.80 6.15 -8.67
N MET A 331 -5.94 7.10 -8.26
CA MET A 331 -5.17 6.97 -7.02
C MET A 331 -6.03 7.16 -5.77
N ALA A 332 -6.96 8.11 -5.77
CA ALA A 332 -7.90 8.29 -4.65
C ALA A 332 -8.78 7.03 -4.47
N ASN A 333 -9.33 6.50 -5.56
CA ASN A 333 -10.13 5.27 -5.50
C ASN A 333 -9.31 4.08 -4.99
N THR A 334 -8.07 3.93 -5.44
CA THR A 334 -7.17 2.86 -4.97
C THR A 334 -6.94 2.95 -3.47
N LEU A 335 -6.69 4.16 -2.95
CA LEU A 335 -6.43 4.36 -1.54
C LEU A 335 -7.67 4.11 -0.68
N ILE A 336 -8.83 4.62 -1.09
CA ILE A 336 -10.12 4.40 -0.40
C ILE A 336 -10.45 2.91 -0.36
N LEU A 337 -10.36 2.21 -1.50
CA LEU A 337 -10.64 0.78 -1.58
C LEU A 337 -9.65 -0.06 -0.77
N ALA A 338 -8.38 0.34 -0.70
CA ALA A 338 -7.38 -0.36 0.11
C ALA A 338 -7.74 -0.31 1.61
N TYR A 339 -8.16 0.87 2.11
CA TYR A 339 -8.55 1.01 3.51
C TYR A 339 -9.84 0.26 3.84
N ILE A 340 -10.91 0.47 3.05
CA ILE A 340 -12.17 -0.27 3.22
C ILE A 340 -11.95 -1.78 3.12
N GLY A 341 -11.08 -2.23 2.21
CA GLY A 341 -10.71 -3.63 2.05
C GLY A 341 -10.02 -4.21 3.28
N SER A 342 -9.13 -3.44 3.94
CA SER A 342 -8.45 -3.88 5.16
C SER A 342 -9.37 -3.97 6.39
N SER A 343 -10.39 -3.12 6.46
CA SER A 343 -11.36 -3.06 7.57
C SER A 343 -12.72 -3.70 7.22
N LEU A 344 -12.77 -4.57 6.19
CA LEU A 344 -14.03 -5.11 5.66
C LEU A 344 -14.80 -5.94 6.68
N SER A 345 -14.14 -6.86 7.38
CA SER A 345 -14.81 -7.74 8.36
C SER A 345 -15.43 -6.96 9.51
N VAL A 346 -14.70 -5.98 10.03
CA VAL A 346 -15.18 -5.05 11.07
C VAL A 346 -16.36 -4.24 10.55
N THR A 347 -16.23 -3.68 9.33
CA THR A 347 -17.30 -2.91 8.70
C THR A 347 -18.58 -3.74 8.59
N LEU A 348 -18.47 -4.98 8.13
CA LEU A 348 -19.61 -5.91 8.02
C LEU A 348 -20.25 -6.19 9.38
N LEU A 349 -19.45 -6.46 10.41
CA LEU A 349 -19.93 -6.68 11.77
C LEU A 349 -20.70 -5.46 12.26
N LEU A 350 -20.12 -4.27 12.14
CA LEU A 350 -20.73 -3.04 12.63
C LEU A 350 -22.03 -2.70 11.88
N VAL A 351 -22.08 -2.90 10.56
CA VAL A 351 -23.31 -2.75 9.77
C VAL A 351 -24.38 -3.72 10.26
N ALA A 352 -24.04 -5.00 10.43
CA ALA A 352 -24.98 -6.04 10.85
C ALA A 352 -25.59 -5.78 12.25
N TYR A 353 -24.80 -5.24 13.18
CA TYR A 353 -25.23 -4.92 14.54
C TYR A 353 -25.78 -3.49 14.71
N SER A 354 -25.79 -2.68 13.65
CA SER A 354 -26.30 -1.31 13.70
C SER A 354 -27.76 -1.23 13.27
N ASN A 355 -28.63 -0.81 14.18
CA ASN A 355 -30.04 -0.52 13.86
C ASN A 355 -30.24 0.85 13.18
N SER A 356 -29.20 1.68 13.14
CA SER A 356 -29.25 3.04 12.60
C SER A 356 -27.93 3.41 11.94
N LEU A 357 -28.01 3.84 10.67
CA LEU A 357 -26.86 4.38 9.93
C LEU A 357 -26.27 5.61 10.63
N LEU A 358 -27.10 6.40 11.32
CA LEU A 358 -26.62 7.54 12.09
C LEU A 358 -25.70 7.09 13.22
N THR A 359 -26.07 6.05 13.97
CA THR A 359 -25.22 5.50 15.03
C THR A 359 -23.95 4.88 14.46
N LEU A 360 -24.06 4.16 13.33
CA LEU A 360 -22.93 3.55 12.65
C LEU A 360 -21.86 4.57 12.24
N PHE A 361 -22.25 5.64 11.54
CA PHE A 361 -21.32 6.68 11.08
C PHE A 361 -20.77 7.57 12.19
N ASN A 362 -21.30 7.46 13.41
CA ASN A 362 -20.77 8.15 14.59
C ASN A 362 -19.98 7.22 15.52
N ARG A 363 -19.81 5.94 15.18
CA ARG A 363 -18.88 5.06 15.91
C ARG A 363 -17.45 5.45 15.56
N GLU A 364 -16.65 5.71 16.58
CA GLU A 364 -15.27 6.18 16.42
C GLU A 364 -14.44 5.29 15.50
N MET A 365 -14.62 3.96 15.58
CA MET A 365 -13.98 3.00 14.68
C MET A 365 -14.25 3.25 13.19
N ILE A 366 -15.51 3.48 12.81
CA ILE A 366 -15.88 3.80 11.43
C ILE A 366 -15.39 5.20 11.04
N VAL A 367 -15.50 6.15 11.98
CA VAL A 367 -15.08 7.53 11.77
C VAL A 367 -13.58 7.61 11.46
N VAL A 368 -12.75 6.85 12.17
CA VAL A 368 -11.29 6.81 11.96
C VAL A 368 -10.95 6.19 10.61
N GLU A 369 -11.62 5.10 10.20
CA GLU A 369 -11.42 4.50 8.86
C GLU A 369 -11.80 5.46 7.73
N ILE A 370 -12.95 6.13 7.86
CA ILE A 370 -13.40 7.16 6.90
C ILE A 370 -12.42 8.34 6.90
N LEU A 371 -11.97 8.78 8.06
CA LEU A 371 -10.99 9.85 8.20
C LEU A 371 -9.69 9.48 7.50
N ASN A 372 -9.19 8.25 7.67
CA ASN A 372 -7.98 7.75 7.03
C ASN A 372 -8.11 7.76 5.50
N ALA A 373 -9.23 7.25 4.98
CA ALA A 373 -9.51 7.22 3.55
C ALA A 373 -9.63 8.63 2.94
N LEU A 374 -10.34 9.54 3.62
CA LEU A 374 -10.54 10.91 3.14
C LEU A 374 -9.28 11.76 3.26
N VAL A 375 -8.65 11.81 4.42
CA VAL A 375 -7.45 12.64 4.67
C VAL A 375 -6.28 12.16 3.83
N GLY A 376 -6.08 10.84 3.70
CA GLY A 376 -5.08 10.28 2.79
C GLY A 376 -5.32 10.70 1.34
N SER A 377 -6.58 10.65 0.88
CA SER A 377 -6.96 11.08 -0.47
C SER A 377 -6.77 12.60 -0.66
N PHE A 378 -7.18 13.43 0.31
CA PHE A 378 -6.93 14.88 0.32
C PHE A 378 -5.44 15.20 0.23
N GLY A 379 -4.59 14.40 0.88
CA GLY A 379 -3.14 14.49 0.76
C GLY A 379 -2.67 14.42 -0.69
N ILE A 380 -3.18 13.47 -1.47
CA ILE A 380 -2.89 13.34 -2.90
C ILE A 380 -3.34 14.61 -3.66
N LEU A 381 -4.55 15.10 -3.36
CA LEU A 381 -5.14 16.25 -4.07
C LEU A 381 -4.31 17.52 -3.89
N LEU A 382 -3.82 17.75 -2.66
CA LEU A 382 -3.00 18.90 -2.31
C LEU A 382 -1.56 18.74 -2.80
N THR A 383 -1.06 17.51 -2.91
CA THR A 383 0.30 17.22 -3.40
C THR A 383 0.47 17.59 -4.88
N ILE A 384 -0.58 17.42 -5.70
CA ILE A 384 -0.55 17.71 -7.14
C ILE A 384 -0.15 19.16 -7.45
N PRO A 385 -0.89 20.19 -6.98
CA PRO A 385 -0.55 21.59 -7.28
C PRO A 385 0.77 21.99 -6.63
N LEU A 386 1.08 21.49 -5.43
CA LEU A 386 2.33 21.80 -4.73
C LEU A 386 3.55 21.25 -5.48
N THR A 387 3.52 19.98 -5.89
CA THR A 387 4.59 19.37 -6.68
C THR A 387 4.73 20.07 -8.03
N SER A 388 3.62 20.37 -8.70
CA SER A 388 3.63 21.08 -9.99
C SER A 388 4.24 22.48 -9.87
N PHE A 389 3.93 23.20 -8.79
CA PHE A 389 4.50 24.50 -8.49
C PHE A 389 6.01 24.43 -8.25
N ILE A 390 6.47 23.48 -7.42
CA ILE A 390 7.90 23.27 -7.14
C ILE A 390 8.66 22.89 -8.42
N CYS A 391 8.10 21.98 -9.23
CA CYS A 391 8.69 21.61 -10.52
C CYS A 391 8.75 22.79 -11.47
N ALA A 392 7.69 23.61 -11.54
CA ALA A 392 7.67 24.80 -12.36
C ALA A 392 8.76 25.81 -11.94
N LEU A 393 9.02 25.97 -10.63
CA LEU A 393 10.13 26.79 -10.13
C LEU A 393 11.49 26.23 -10.54
N PHE A 394 11.70 24.91 -10.44
CA PHE A 394 13.00 24.30 -10.74
C PHE A 394 13.29 24.17 -12.24
N TYR A 395 12.26 24.04 -13.07
CA TYR A 395 12.38 23.74 -14.49
C TYR A 395 12.10 24.94 -15.41
N SER A 396 11.49 26.02 -14.91
CA SER A 396 11.26 27.22 -15.71
C SER A 396 12.58 27.86 -16.14
N ASN A 397 12.84 27.91 -17.45
CA ASN A 397 13.94 28.69 -18.01
C ASN A 397 13.44 30.12 -18.25
N HIS A 398 13.88 31.06 -17.41
CA HIS A 398 13.50 32.47 -17.51
C HIS A 398 14.25 33.17 -18.65
N LYS A 399 13.80 32.98 -19.89
CA LYS A 399 14.02 33.96 -20.97
C LYS A 399 12.66 34.47 -21.43
N ILE A 400 12.23 35.56 -20.80
CA ILE A 400 11.03 36.30 -21.18
C ILE A 400 11.22 36.80 -22.62
N SER A 401 10.56 36.17 -23.59
CA SER A 401 10.28 36.81 -24.87
C SER A 401 8.77 36.97 -24.99
N ARG A 402 8.31 38.19 -24.71
CA ARG A 402 6.99 38.66 -25.15
C ARG A 402 6.97 38.63 -26.68
N LYS A 403 6.61 37.50 -27.27
CA LYS A 403 5.99 37.50 -28.61
C LYS A 403 4.61 36.89 -28.45
N ARG A 404 3.59 37.75 -28.54
CA ARG A 404 2.22 37.34 -28.84
C ARG A 404 2.27 36.34 -30.01
N PRO A 405 1.49 35.25 -29.99
CA PRO A 405 1.41 34.39 -31.16
C PRO A 405 1.03 35.26 -32.36
N ALA A 406 1.83 35.19 -33.42
CA ALA A 406 1.52 35.86 -34.66
C ALA A 406 0.14 35.36 -35.10
N THR A 407 -0.81 36.29 -35.25
CA THR A 407 -2.05 36.04 -35.97
C THR A 407 -1.67 35.49 -37.34
N VAL A 408 -1.92 34.20 -37.56
CA VAL A 408 -1.85 33.62 -38.90
C VAL A 408 -2.87 34.41 -39.73
N PRO A 409 -2.48 35.08 -40.83
CA PRO A 409 -3.45 35.75 -41.68
C PRO A 409 -4.40 34.69 -42.23
N PHE A 410 -5.70 34.87 -42.01
CA PHE A 410 -6.73 34.08 -42.67
C PHE A 410 -6.56 34.28 -44.19
N ARG A 411 -6.04 33.26 -44.89
CA ARG A 411 -6.19 33.17 -46.35
C ARG A 411 -7.59 32.62 -46.60
N PRO A 412 -8.46 33.34 -47.32
CA PRO A 412 -9.67 32.73 -47.85
C PRO A 412 -9.24 31.56 -48.73
N SER A 413 -9.80 30.38 -48.50
CA SER A 413 -9.67 29.25 -49.40
C SER A 413 -10.15 29.67 -50.79
N GLU A 414 -9.30 29.52 -51.81
CA GLU A 414 -9.74 29.60 -53.21
C GLU A 414 -10.87 28.59 -53.42
N GLU A 415 -11.95 29.05 -54.06
CA GLU A 415 -13.06 28.20 -54.49
C GLU A 415 -12.54 27.03 -55.34
N PRO A 416 -13.04 25.80 -55.14
CA PRO A 416 -12.68 24.70 -56.03
C PRO A 416 -13.24 24.96 -57.42
N ALA A 417 -12.35 25.15 -58.39
CA ALA A 417 -12.67 25.18 -59.81
C ALA A 417 -13.40 23.89 -60.22
N ALA A 418 -14.49 24.05 -60.97
CA ALA A 418 -15.35 22.99 -61.46
C ALA A 418 -14.57 21.88 -62.18
N ILE A 419 -14.60 20.67 -61.63
CA ILE A 419 -14.18 19.45 -62.31
C ILE A 419 -15.34 19.03 -63.22
N THR A 420 -15.15 19.21 -64.52
CA THR A 420 -16.05 18.83 -65.60
C THR A 420 -15.92 17.32 -65.87
N ALA A 421 -17.00 16.60 -65.59
CA ALA A 421 -17.65 15.53 -66.38
C ALA A 421 -16.87 14.45 -67.17
N ASP A 422 -15.58 14.16 -66.93
CA ASP A 422 -14.86 13.14 -67.73
C ASP A 422 -14.29 11.92 -66.96
N VAL A 423 -14.57 11.76 -65.66
CA VAL A 423 -14.05 10.61 -64.87
C VAL A 423 -15.09 9.49 -64.65
N GLU A 424 -16.37 9.74 -64.92
CA GLU A 424 -17.46 8.80 -64.59
C GLU A 424 -17.63 7.64 -65.60
N LYS A 425 -16.81 7.56 -66.66
CA LYS A 425 -16.90 6.49 -67.68
C LYS A 425 -15.81 5.42 -67.63
N GLN A 426 -14.86 5.48 -66.71
CA GLN A 426 -13.74 4.51 -66.67
C GLN A 426 -13.69 3.59 -65.43
N GLN A 427 -14.65 3.64 -64.52
CA GLN A 427 -14.65 2.82 -63.30
C GLN A 427 -15.83 1.84 -63.17
N LEU A 428 -16.66 1.67 -64.20
CA LEU A 428 -17.88 0.85 -64.14
C LEU A 428 -17.74 -0.57 -64.71
N GLU A 429 -16.53 -1.05 -65.05
CA GLU A 429 -16.38 -2.32 -65.77
C GLU A 429 -15.50 -3.41 -65.11
N GLU A 430 -15.08 -3.28 -63.86
CA GLU A 430 -14.39 -4.38 -63.15
C GLU A 430 -14.76 -4.48 -61.67
N LEU A 431 -15.83 -5.23 -61.36
CA LEU A 431 -16.01 -5.85 -60.03
C LEU A 431 -16.62 -7.26 -60.19
N PRO A 432 -15.93 -8.34 -59.77
CA PRO A 432 -16.50 -9.68 -59.73
C PRO A 432 -17.48 -9.85 -58.56
N GLU A 433 -18.54 -10.61 -58.84
CA GLU A 433 -19.66 -10.95 -57.96
C GLU A 433 -19.25 -11.72 -56.69
N GLY A 434 -19.90 -11.41 -55.56
CA GLY A 434 -20.07 -12.36 -54.44
C GLY A 434 -19.64 -11.88 -53.05
N ILE A 435 -20.48 -11.10 -52.37
CA ILE A 435 -20.47 -10.92 -50.90
C ILE A 435 -21.93 -10.97 -50.41
N PRO A 436 -22.29 -11.76 -49.37
CA PRO A 436 -23.68 -11.94 -48.92
C PRO A 436 -24.23 -10.68 -48.22
N PRO A 437 -25.58 -10.52 -48.13
CA PRO A 437 -26.19 -9.28 -47.67
C PRO A 437 -25.99 -9.02 -46.17
N LYS A 438 -25.91 -7.73 -45.86
CA LYS A 438 -25.77 -7.12 -44.53
C LYS A 438 -27.12 -7.15 -43.80
N PRO A 439 -27.20 -7.41 -42.48
CA PRO A 439 -28.48 -7.40 -41.77
C PRO A 439 -29.05 -5.97 -41.65
N GLU A 440 -30.36 -5.85 -41.85
CA GLU A 440 -31.14 -4.61 -41.71
C GLU A 440 -31.19 -4.12 -40.26
N ARG A 441 -31.15 -2.79 -40.07
CA ARG A 441 -31.46 -2.13 -38.79
C ARG A 441 -32.98 -2.05 -38.64
N PRO A 442 -33.55 -2.33 -37.45
CA PRO A 442 -34.94 -2.00 -37.19
C PRO A 442 -35.05 -0.51 -36.88
N ASP A 443 -35.84 0.19 -37.69
CA ASP A 443 -36.48 1.45 -37.33
C ASP A 443 -37.52 1.16 -36.24
N ASP A 444 -37.40 1.76 -35.06
CA ASP A 444 -38.55 2.25 -34.30
C ASP A 444 -38.10 3.11 -33.12
N PHE A 445 -38.40 4.41 -33.22
CA PHE A 445 -38.46 5.33 -32.11
C PHE A 445 -39.68 4.97 -31.25
N MET A 446 -39.48 4.53 -30.01
CA MET A 446 -40.50 4.63 -28.96
C MET A 446 -40.07 5.65 -27.90
N SER A 447 -41.02 6.55 -27.65
CA SER A 447 -41.00 7.68 -26.74
C SER A 447 -40.69 7.32 -25.28
N ILE A 448 -39.99 8.23 -24.61
CA ILE A 448 -39.81 8.31 -23.17
C ILE A 448 -41.18 8.57 -22.54
N ASP A 449 -41.89 7.52 -22.09
CA ASP A 449 -43.00 7.64 -21.13
C ASP A 449 -43.46 6.29 -20.49
N SER A 450 -42.74 5.17 -20.65
CA SER A 450 -43.20 3.85 -20.20
C SER A 450 -42.38 3.16 -19.09
N PHE A 451 -41.55 3.88 -18.33
CA PHE A 451 -40.82 3.32 -17.16
C PHE A 451 -41.31 3.92 -15.85
N ARG A 452 -42.62 3.81 -15.57
CA ARG A 452 -43.18 4.27 -14.29
C ARG A 452 -44.19 3.31 -13.63
N ASP A 453 -44.26 2.06 -14.07
CA ASP A 453 -45.17 1.06 -13.49
C ASP A 453 -44.49 -0.31 -13.35
N GLU A 454 -43.40 -0.39 -12.58
CA GLU A 454 -42.82 -1.71 -12.20
C GLU A 454 -42.10 -1.68 -10.84
N GLU A 455 -42.63 -0.89 -9.89
CA GLU A 455 -42.10 -0.80 -8.52
C GLU A 455 -43.11 -1.25 -7.44
N ASN A 456 -44.02 -2.17 -7.77
CA ASN A 456 -45.10 -2.53 -6.84
C ASN A 456 -45.50 -4.01 -6.81
N ASP A 457 -44.56 -4.95 -7.01
CA ASP A 457 -44.89 -6.38 -6.86
C ASP A 457 -43.76 -7.28 -6.34
N PHE A 458 -43.00 -6.80 -5.35
CA PHE A 458 -42.15 -7.66 -4.51
C PHE A 458 -42.33 -7.32 -3.03
N ASN A 459 -43.52 -7.64 -2.51
CA ASN A 459 -43.76 -7.85 -1.09
C ASN A 459 -44.78 -8.97 -0.93
N GLY A 460 -44.27 -10.20 -0.83
CA GLY A 460 -45.09 -11.38 -0.56
C GLY A 460 -44.33 -12.66 -0.82
N ILE A 461 -43.55 -13.11 0.18
CA ILE A 461 -43.40 -14.49 0.71
C ILE A 461 -42.35 -14.45 1.82
#